data_AF-A0A386ZM44-F1
#
_entry.id   AF-A0A386ZM44-F1
#
_cell.length_a   1.000
_cell.length_b   1.000
_cell.length_c   1.000
_cell.angle_alpha   90.00
_cell.angle_beta   90.00
_cell.angle_gamma   90.00
#
_symmetry.space_group_name_H-M   'P 1'
#
loop_
_entity.id
_entity.type
_entity.pdbx_description
1 polymer ?
#
loop_
_entity_poly.entity_id
_entity_poly.type
_entity_poly.pdbx_seq_one_letter_code
_entity_poly.pdbx_strand_id
1 'polypeptide(L)'
;MSTNFGIIANGNVAVSNPPVTPPPPLVISPGQAAPVGGYQLALYDPISYEPFLVHTYYQTYLVQSQKPNPVIYHDMMADLDAFKQKGYIAAVSGFGIDLLNYPSPEFQRWLLSVGATMEQWKKFRGYPDKGGNACYVVVGKQGFAPGHAIEMLQAVYSVTWMNEPYLFNMNPSALGLTYGRTAQKTVGQRGFGTLVSPEKKD
;
A
#
# COMPACT_ATOMS: atom_id res chain seq x y z
N MET A 1 -14.63 -5.78 -9.60
CA MET A 1 -13.77 -4.59 -9.39
C MET A 1 -12.33 -4.99 -9.67
N SER A 2 -11.57 -4.20 -10.43
CA SER A 2 -10.12 -4.41 -10.59
C SER A 2 -9.41 -3.90 -9.33
N THR A 3 -8.58 -4.74 -8.71
CA THR A 3 -7.68 -4.36 -7.60
C THR A 3 -6.25 -4.08 -8.07
N ASN A 4 -5.99 -4.18 -9.38
CA ASN A 4 -4.77 -3.65 -9.98
C ASN A 4 -5.05 -2.20 -10.41
N PHE A 5 -4.54 -1.27 -9.62
CA PHE A 5 -4.51 0.17 -9.91
C PHE A 5 -3.06 0.56 -10.22
N GLY A 6 -2.84 1.66 -10.96
CA GLY A 6 -1.47 2.12 -11.20
C GLY A 6 -0.98 3.00 -10.05
N ILE A 7 0.25 2.82 -9.58
CA ILE A 7 0.91 3.83 -8.74
C ILE A 7 1.38 4.95 -9.66
N ILE A 8 0.79 6.14 -9.51
CA ILE A 8 1.18 7.32 -10.27
C ILE A 8 2.20 8.09 -9.43
N ALA A 9 3.46 8.11 -9.87
CA ALA A 9 4.53 8.88 -9.26
C ALA A 9 5.30 9.62 -10.36
N ASN A 10 5.45 10.94 -10.21
CA ASN A 10 6.14 11.76 -11.22
C ASN A 10 5.59 11.67 -12.66
N GLY A 11 4.28 11.54 -12.82
CA GLY A 11 3.66 11.34 -14.14
C GLY A 11 3.85 9.94 -14.72
N ASN A 12 4.69 9.09 -14.13
CA ASN A 12 4.83 7.69 -14.49
C ASN A 12 3.75 6.86 -13.81
N VAL A 13 3.03 6.07 -14.61
CA VAL A 13 2.05 5.10 -14.13
C VAL A 13 2.74 3.75 -14.01
N ALA A 14 3.08 3.36 -12.80
CA ALA A 14 3.59 2.04 -12.49
C ALA A 14 2.42 1.05 -12.36
N VAL A 15 2.34 0.11 -13.29
CA VAL A 15 1.34 -0.97 -13.28
C VAL A 15 2.07 -2.30 -13.17
N SER A 16 1.52 -3.23 -12.39
CA SER A 16 2.14 -4.55 -12.21
C SER A 16 2.25 -5.28 -13.55
N ASN A 17 3.44 -5.79 -13.86
CA ASN A 17 3.75 -6.53 -15.08
C ASN A 17 4.53 -7.81 -14.75
N PRO A 18 3.97 -9.02 -15.00
CA PRO A 18 2.67 -9.27 -15.62
C PRO A 18 1.50 -8.79 -14.74
N PRO A 19 0.32 -8.51 -15.33
CA PRO A 19 -0.87 -8.14 -14.56
C PRO A 19 -1.23 -9.24 -13.56
N VAL A 20 -1.30 -8.88 -12.28
CA VAL A 20 -1.69 -9.83 -11.23
C VAL A 20 -3.21 -9.94 -11.19
N THR A 21 -3.74 -11.14 -11.37
CA THR A 21 -5.17 -11.39 -11.23
C THR A 21 -5.53 -11.42 -9.74
N PRO A 22 -6.58 -10.71 -9.29
CA PRO A 22 -7.01 -10.78 -7.90
C PRO A 22 -7.36 -12.23 -7.53
N PRO A 23 -6.93 -12.74 -6.36
CA PRO A 23 -7.33 -14.07 -5.92
C PRO A 23 -8.86 -14.12 -5.75
N PRO A 24 -9.49 -15.28 -5.94
CA PRO A 24 -10.89 -15.45 -5.59
C PRO A 24 -11.10 -15.12 -4.10
N PRO A 25 -12.26 -14.55 -3.71
CA PRO A 25 -12.55 -14.29 -2.31
C PRO A 25 -12.42 -15.57 -1.50
N LEU A 26 -11.65 -15.53 -0.41
CA LEU A 26 -11.53 -16.69 0.48
C LEU A 26 -12.83 -16.83 1.27
N VAL A 27 -13.53 -17.94 1.10
CA VAL A 27 -14.73 -18.26 1.90
C VAL A 27 -14.28 -18.74 3.26
N ILE A 28 -14.53 -17.94 4.31
CA ILE A 28 -14.16 -18.24 5.68
C ILE A 28 -15.20 -19.19 6.31
N SER A 29 -16.48 -18.99 5.98
CA SER A 29 -17.60 -19.85 6.39
C SER A 29 -18.75 -19.70 5.37
N PRO A 30 -19.79 -20.57 5.37
CA PRO A 30 -20.91 -20.43 4.44
C PRO A 30 -21.54 -19.03 4.51
N GLY A 31 -21.49 -18.28 3.41
CA GLY A 31 -22.01 -16.90 3.34
C GLY A 31 -21.06 -15.81 3.83
N GLN A 32 -19.84 -16.15 4.29
CA GLN A 32 -18.82 -15.18 4.70
C GLN A 32 -17.56 -15.31 3.84
N ALA A 33 -17.25 -14.27 3.08
CA ALA A 33 -16.03 -14.17 2.30
C ALA A 33 -15.11 -13.09 2.88
N ALA A 34 -13.83 -13.39 2.99
CA ALA A 34 -12.83 -12.42 3.38
C ALA A 34 -12.69 -11.34 2.29
N PRO A 35 -12.57 -10.06 2.66
CA PRO A 35 -12.33 -9.01 1.68
C PRO A 35 -10.96 -9.16 1.03
N VAL A 36 -10.88 -8.88 -0.28
CA VAL A 36 -9.63 -8.85 -1.03
C VAL A 36 -8.90 -7.54 -0.69
N GLY A 37 -7.80 -7.66 0.03
CA GLY A 37 -6.89 -6.56 0.36
C GLY A 37 -5.45 -6.93 0.05
N GLY A 38 -4.53 -6.00 0.23
CA GLY A 38 -3.12 -6.22 -0.08
C GLY A 38 -2.31 -4.94 -0.17
N TYR A 39 -1.17 -5.06 -0.83
CA TYR A 39 -0.26 -3.97 -1.11
C TYR A 39 0.16 -3.98 -2.57
N GLN A 40 0.32 -2.80 -3.14
CA GLN A 40 1.10 -2.60 -4.34
C GLN A 40 2.41 -1.92 -3.96
N LEU A 41 3.51 -2.46 -4.44
CA LEU A 41 4.86 -1.96 -4.24
C LEU A 41 5.42 -1.55 -5.61
N ALA A 42 5.99 -0.35 -5.69
CA ALA A 42 6.79 0.06 -6.82
C ALA A 42 8.15 0.59 -6.34
N LEU A 43 9.22 0.19 -7.03
CA LEU A 43 10.55 0.76 -6.87
C LEU A 43 10.97 1.46 -8.15
N TYR A 44 11.55 2.65 -8.00
CA TYR A 44 11.95 3.50 -9.11
C TYR A 44 13.43 3.84 -9.04
N ASP A 45 14.05 3.94 -10.20
CA ASP A 45 15.39 4.52 -10.32
C ASP A 45 15.36 5.98 -9.85
N PRO A 46 16.28 6.41 -8.97
CA PRO A 46 16.23 7.75 -8.38
C PRO A 46 16.65 8.86 -9.35
N ILE A 47 17.17 8.53 -10.53
CA ILE A 47 17.61 9.47 -11.56
C ILE A 47 16.56 9.54 -12.68
N SER A 48 16.20 8.40 -13.28
CA SER A 48 15.24 8.36 -14.40
C SER A 48 13.77 8.35 -13.96
N TYR A 49 13.50 8.03 -12.69
CA TYR A 49 12.14 7.79 -12.17
C TYR A 49 11.39 6.67 -12.90
N GLU A 50 12.08 5.82 -13.65
CA GLU A 50 11.48 4.66 -14.28
C GLU A 50 11.30 3.53 -13.23
N PRO A 51 10.12 2.88 -13.20
CA PRO A 51 9.90 1.76 -12.30
C PRO A 51 10.67 0.52 -12.77
N PHE A 52 11.47 -0.07 -11.90
CA PHE A 52 12.16 -1.34 -12.16
C PHE A 52 11.55 -2.52 -11.39
N LEU A 53 10.68 -2.25 -10.42
CA LEU A 53 9.81 -3.24 -9.78
C LEU A 53 8.41 -2.63 -9.65
N VAL A 54 7.39 -3.36 -10.06
CA VAL A 54 5.98 -3.07 -9.74
C VAL A 54 5.27 -4.38 -9.50
N HIS A 55 4.84 -4.63 -8.26
CA HIS A 55 4.18 -5.88 -7.90
C HIS A 55 3.03 -5.63 -6.92
N THR A 56 1.94 -6.39 -7.09
CA THR A 56 0.78 -6.39 -6.21
C THR A 56 0.74 -7.70 -5.43
N TYR A 57 0.76 -7.58 -4.10
CA TYR A 57 0.68 -8.69 -3.15
C TYR A 57 -0.68 -8.68 -2.50
N TYR A 58 -1.37 -9.81 -2.50
CA TYR A 58 -2.67 -9.94 -1.86
C TYR A 58 -2.53 -10.57 -0.49
N GLN A 59 -3.25 -10.04 0.48
CA GLN A 59 -3.35 -10.69 1.77
C GLN A 59 -4.18 -11.95 1.63
N THR A 60 -3.80 -12.98 2.37
CA THR A 60 -4.57 -14.22 2.50
C THR A 60 -4.85 -14.47 3.97
N TYR A 61 -5.72 -15.42 4.26
CA TYR A 61 -6.03 -15.83 5.63
C TYR A 61 -5.71 -17.32 5.79
N LEU A 62 -5.44 -17.74 7.02
CA LEU A 62 -5.27 -19.15 7.33
C LEU A 62 -6.57 -19.91 7.02
N VAL A 63 -6.43 -21.14 6.51
CA VAL A 63 -7.57 -21.99 6.13
C VAL A 63 -8.53 -22.12 7.31
N GLN A 64 -9.83 -21.91 7.06
CA GLN A 64 -10.90 -21.97 8.07
C GLN A 64 -10.69 -21.01 9.25
N SER A 65 -10.01 -19.89 9.04
CA SER A 65 -9.75 -18.88 10.07
C SER A 65 -9.95 -17.46 9.57
N GLN A 66 -10.28 -16.56 10.49
CA GLN A 66 -10.24 -15.11 10.28
C GLN A 66 -8.86 -14.50 10.57
N LYS A 67 -7.85 -15.33 10.85
CA LYS A 67 -6.49 -14.87 11.11
C LYS A 67 -5.75 -14.62 9.80
N PRO A 68 -5.23 -13.40 9.57
CA PRO A 68 -4.41 -13.11 8.40
C PRO A 68 -3.17 -14.00 8.35
N ASN A 69 -2.78 -14.37 7.14
CA ASN A 69 -1.55 -15.10 6.88
C ASN A 69 -0.41 -14.09 6.64
N PRO A 70 0.66 -14.12 7.45
CA PRO A 70 1.78 -13.18 7.32
C PRO A 70 2.65 -13.40 6.07
N VAL A 71 2.40 -14.44 5.27
CA VAL A 71 3.18 -14.79 4.07
C VAL A 71 3.35 -13.62 3.10
N ILE A 72 2.37 -12.71 3.04
CA ILE A 72 2.42 -11.53 2.16
C ILE A 72 3.70 -10.69 2.39
N TYR A 73 4.17 -10.59 3.64
CA TYR A 73 5.40 -9.86 3.95
C TYR A 73 6.65 -10.66 3.58
N HIS A 74 6.59 -11.99 3.67
CA HIS A 74 7.68 -12.85 3.22
C HIS A 74 7.90 -12.68 1.71
N ASP A 75 6.81 -12.74 0.93
CA ASP A 75 6.87 -12.60 -0.53
C ASP A 75 7.37 -11.20 -0.94
N MET A 76 6.88 -10.15 -0.28
CA MET A 76 7.38 -8.79 -0.49
C MET A 76 8.88 -8.67 -0.19
N MET A 77 9.34 -9.24 0.93
CA MET A 77 10.75 -9.17 1.30
C MET A 77 11.64 -9.99 0.37
N ALA A 78 11.18 -11.15 -0.10
CA ALA A 78 11.90 -11.98 -1.07
C ALA A 78 12.16 -11.22 -2.38
N ASP A 79 11.15 -10.53 -2.90
CA ASP A 79 11.31 -9.68 -4.08
C ASP A 79 12.26 -8.52 -3.80
N LEU A 80 12.09 -7.82 -2.66
CA LEU A 80 12.98 -6.71 -2.27
C LEU A 80 14.46 -7.14 -2.15
N ASP A 81 14.74 -8.34 -1.64
CA ASP A 81 16.10 -8.87 -1.46
C ASP A 81 16.74 -9.34 -2.77
N ALA A 82 15.93 -9.67 -3.78
CA ALA A 82 16.38 -10.00 -5.12
C ALA A 82 17.01 -8.79 -5.84
N PHE A 83 16.54 -7.57 -5.56
CA PHE A 83 17.06 -6.35 -6.18
C PHE A 83 18.30 -5.81 -5.47
N LYS A 84 19.41 -5.68 -6.21
CA LYS A 84 20.70 -5.18 -5.68
C LYS A 84 20.88 -3.66 -5.79
N GLN A 85 20.05 -2.98 -6.60
CA GLN A 85 20.10 -1.53 -6.74
C GLN A 85 19.88 -0.84 -5.38
N LYS A 86 20.69 0.19 -5.10
CA LYS A 86 20.63 0.96 -3.86
C LYS A 86 20.18 2.39 -4.11
N GLY A 87 19.61 3.02 -3.08
CA GLY A 87 19.18 4.41 -3.13
C GLY A 87 17.95 4.66 -3.99
N TYR A 88 17.15 3.63 -4.27
CA TYR A 88 15.91 3.72 -5.03
C TYR A 88 14.83 4.53 -4.31
N ILE A 89 13.86 5.01 -5.08
CA ILE A 89 12.60 5.56 -4.56
C ILE A 89 11.63 4.38 -4.39
N ALA A 90 10.95 4.31 -3.26
CA ALA A 90 9.94 3.30 -2.98
C ALA A 90 8.57 3.96 -2.83
N ALA A 91 7.56 3.37 -3.45
CA ALA A 91 6.16 3.68 -3.23
C ALA A 91 5.40 2.41 -2.84
N VAL A 92 4.66 2.48 -1.75
CA VAL A 92 3.77 1.40 -1.29
C VAL A 92 2.38 1.97 -1.18
N SER A 93 1.40 1.26 -1.72
CA SER A 93 -0.01 1.54 -1.56
C SER A 93 -0.73 0.28 -1.11
N GLY A 94 -1.18 0.27 0.14
CA GLY A 94 -1.98 -0.79 0.71
C GLY A 94 -3.46 -0.45 0.75
N PHE A 95 -4.28 -1.45 0.47
CA PHE A 95 -5.73 -1.35 0.32
C PHE A 95 -6.40 -2.52 1.02
N GLY A 96 -7.50 -2.28 1.73
CA GLY A 96 -8.25 -3.38 2.34
C GLY A 96 -7.47 -4.16 3.41
N ILE A 97 -6.41 -3.59 3.98
CA ILE A 97 -5.48 -4.30 4.88
C ILE A 97 -6.21 -4.65 6.16
N ASP A 98 -6.19 -5.93 6.55
CA ASP A 98 -6.65 -6.32 7.89
C ASP A 98 -5.70 -5.74 8.95
N LEU A 99 -6.21 -4.98 9.91
CA LEU A 99 -5.41 -4.45 11.02
C LEU A 99 -4.76 -5.54 11.89
N LEU A 100 -5.30 -6.76 11.90
CA LEU A 100 -4.67 -7.92 12.54
C LEU A 100 -3.43 -8.40 11.76
N ASN A 101 -3.32 -8.05 10.49
CA ASN A 101 -2.15 -8.29 9.66
C ASN A 101 -1.14 -7.16 9.85
N TYR A 102 -0.58 -7.06 11.06
CA TYR A 102 0.42 -6.04 11.36
C TYR A 102 1.72 -6.31 10.57
N PRO A 103 2.39 -5.28 10.00
CA PRO A 103 3.67 -5.41 9.31
C PRO A 103 4.69 -6.29 10.03
N SER A 104 5.34 -7.24 9.34
CA SER A 104 6.40 -8.06 9.96
C SER A 104 7.59 -7.21 10.42
N PRO A 105 8.41 -7.66 11.39
CA PRO A 105 9.60 -6.92 11.82
C PRO A 105 10.57 -6.58 10.67
N GLU A 106 10.72 -7.48 9.69
CA GLU A 106 11.57 -7.28 8.51
C GLU A 106 11.01 -6.18 7.63
N PHE A 107 9.71 -6.23 7.33
CA PHE A 107 9.05 -5.21 6.52
C PHE A 107 9.02 -3.85 7.23
N GLN A 108 8.85 -3.83 8.56
CA GLN A 108 8.99 -2.61 9.36
C GLN A 108 10.37 -1.99 9.20
N ARG A 109 11.45 -2.78 9.32
CA ARG A 109 12.82 -2.29 9.13
C ARG A 109 13.03 -1.76 7.71
N TRP A 110 12.48 -2.43 6.71
CA TRP A 110 12.54 -1.96 5.33
C TRP A 110 11.80 -0.61 5.15
N LEU A 111 10.59 -0.46 5.71
CA LEU A 111 9.84 0.80 5.69
C LEU A 111 10.64 1.94 6.36
N LEU A 112 11.25 1.67 7.52
CA LEU A 112 12.15 2.63 8.17
C LEU A 112 13.35 2.99 7.29
N SER A 113 13.89 2.04 6.53
CA SER A 113 15.03 2.26 5.62
C SER A 113 14.71 3.17 4.43
N VAL A 114 13.43 3.31 4.07
CA VAL A 114 12.96 4.25 3.04
C VAL A 114 12.47 5.58 3.62
N GLY A 115 12.62 5.77 4.93
CA GLY A 115 12.30 7.01 5.64
C GLY A 115 10.92 7.04 6.31
N ALA A 116 10.17 5.92 6.34
CA ALA A 116 8.90 5.85 7.08
C ALA A 116 9.12 6.05 8.60
N THR A 117 8.08 6.46 9.32
CA THR A 117 8.10 6.59 10.79
C THR A 117 7.36 5.45 11.47
N MET A 118 6.35 4.91 10.78
CA MET A 118 5.39 3.94 11.29
C MET A 118 4.62 4.42 12.53
N GLU A 119 4.59 5.72 12.81
CA GLU A 119 3.93 6.25 14.02
C GLU A 119 2.45 5.89 14.08
N GLN A 120 1.77 5.92 12.93
CA GLN A 120 0.36 5.57 12.86
C GLN A 120 0.17 4.07 13.09
N TRP A 121 1.03 3.21 12.51
CA TRP A 121 1.02 1.77 12.76
C TRP A 121 1.24 1.42 14.24
N LYS A 122 2.15 2.10 14.94
CA LYS A 122 2.43 1.83 16.37
C LYS A 122 1.18 1.89 17.26
N LYS A 123 0.18 2.69 16.90
CA LYS A 123 -1.12 2.78 17.62
C LYS A 123 -1.92 1.49 17.60
N PHE A 124 -1.63 0.58 16.66
CA PHE A 124 -2.31 -0.71 16.50
C PHE A 124 -1.52 -1.87 17.11
N ARG A 125 -0.29 -1.61 17.60
CA ARG A 125 0.54 -2.64 18.24
C ARG A 125 -0.11 -3.08 19.55
N GLY A 126 -0.38 -4.39 19.68
CA GLY A 126 -0.92 -4.96 20.92
C GLY A 126 -2.44 -4.88 21.07
N TYR A 127 -3.19 -4.64 19.98
CA TYR A 127 -4.64 -4.83 19.93
C TYR A 127 -5.00 -6.12 19.15
N PRO A 128 -4.78 -7.32 19.74
CA PRO A 128 -4.96 -8.60 19.06
C PRO A 128 -6.42 -8.94 18.71
N ASP A 129 -7.38 -8.21 19.29
CA ASP A 129 -8.81 -8.57 19.23
C ASP A 129 -9.62 -7.59 18.35
N LYS A 130 -8.99 -6.47 17.96
CA LYS A 130 -9.66 -5.40 17.22
C LYS A 130 -9.24 -5.46 15.77
N GLY A 131 -9.96 -6.26 15.00
CA GLY A 131 -9.92 -6.21 13.56
C GLY A 131 -10.36 -4.85 13.01
N GLY A 132 -10.16 -4.67 11.72
CA GLY A 132 -10.59 -3.49 11.01
C GLY A 132 -9.92 -3.42 9.65
N ASN A 133 -10.29 -2.39 8.90
CA ASN A 133 -9.74 -2.16 7.58
C ASN A 133 -8.75 -0.99 7.64
N ALA A 134 -7.59 -1.13 7.02
CA ALA A 134 -6.60 -0.09 6.83
C ALA A 134 -6.25 0.11 5.34
N CYS A 135 -6.02 1.36 4.98
CA CYS A 135 -5.37 1.75 3.75
C CYS A 135 -4.10 2.51 4.13
N TYR A 136 -2.99 2.17 3.48
CA TYR A 136 -1.66 2.67 3.83
C TYR A 136 -0.99 3.21 2.58
N VAL A 137 -0.29 4.32 2.68
CA VAL A 137 0.57 4.82 1.62
C VAL A 137 1.88 5.25 2.22
N VAL A 138 2.99 4.83 1.60
CA VAL A 138 4.30 5.42 1.86
C VAL A 138 5.01 5.72 0.56
N VAL A 139 5.63 6.88 0.47
CA VAL A 139 6.55 7.25 -0.61
C VAL A 139 7.83 7.78 0.02
N GLY A 140 8.94 7.13 -0.26
CA GLY A 140 10.22 7.40 0.37
C GLY A 140 11.41 7.04 -0.50
N LYS A 141 12.61 7.19 0.03
CA LYS A 141 13.85 6.86 -0.67
C LYS A 141 14.74 6.03 0.23
N GLN A 142 15.27 4.93 -0.29
CA GLN A 142 16.17 4.07 0.48
C GLN A 142 17.40 4.86 0.96
N GLY A 143 17.71 4.73 2.25
CA GLY A 143 18.80 5.44 2.91
C GLY A 143 18.37 6.76 3.56
N PHE A 144 17.12 7.18 3.39
CA PHE A 144 16.58 8.31 4.16
C PHE A 144 16.41 7.95 5.63
N ALA A 145 16.69 8.92 6.51
CA ALA A 145 16.40 8.77 7.92
C ALA A 145 14.87 8.69 8.14
N PRO A 146 14.39 7.92 9.14
CA PRO A 146 12.97 7.90 9.50
C PRO A 146 12.40 9.31 9.67
N GLY A 147 11.18 9.55 9.15
CA GLY A 147 10.53 10.87 9.16
C GLY A 147 10.63 11.67 7.86
N HIS A 148 11.37 11.16 6.87
CA HIS A 148 11.55 11.84 5.58
C HIS A 148 10.71 11.25 4.45
N ALA A 149 10.06 10.09 4.68
CA ALA A 149 9.05 9.59 3.77
C ALA A 149 7.71 10.29 3.99
N ILE A 150 6.93 10.42 2.93
CA ILE A 150 5.52 10.78 3.02
C ILE A 150 4.77 9.51 3.40
N GLU A 151 4.14 9.51 4.57
CA GLU A 151 3.48 8.33 5.13
C GLU A 151 2.06 8.68 5.59
N MET A 152 1.09 7.86 5.22
CA MET A 152 -0.31 7.99 5.63
C MET A 152 -0.96 6.63 5.81
N LEU A 153 -1.67 6.46 6.91
CA LEU A 153 -2.48 5.30 7.27
C LEU A 153 -3.85 5.82 7.67
N GLN A 154 -4.86 5.38 6.94
CA GLN A 154 -6.25 5.55 7.32
C GLN A 154 -6.80 4.19 7.74
N ALA A 155 -7.41 4.11 8.91
CA ALA A 155 -7.94 2.87 9.43
C ALA A 155 -9.30 3.07 10.09
N VAL A 156 -10.17 2.07 9.96
CA VAL A 156 -11.47 2.01 10.64
C VAL A 156 -11.52 0.74 11.47
N TYR A 157 -11.75 0.89 12.77
CA TYR A 157 -11.96 -0.22 13.69
C TYR A 157 -13.38 -0.74 13.58
N SER A 158 -13.53 -2.05 13.43
CA SER A 158 -14.81 -2.71 13.65
C SER A 158 -14.63 -4.21 13.84
N VAL A 159 -15.34 -4.78 14.80
CA VAL A 159 -15.42 -6.23 15.00
C VAL A 159 -16.30 -6.93 13.94
N THR A 160 -17.09 -6.15 13.19
CA THR A 160 -17.98 -6.66 12.13
C THR A 160 -17.44 -6.41 10.72
N TRP A 161 -16.23 -5.86 10.59
CA TRP A 161 -15.72 -5.40 9.29
C TRP A 161 -15.62 -6.50 8.23
N MET A 162 -15.35 -7.75 8.64
CA MET A 162 -15.36 -8.91 7.73
C MET A 162 -16.77 -9.38 7.36
N ASN A 163 -17.79 -9.11 8.19
CA ASN A 163 -19.17 -9.49 7.91
C ASN A 163 -19.84 -8.48 6.96
N GLU A 164 -19.45 -7.21 7.05
CA GLU A 164 -20.04 -6.11 6.28
C GLU A 164 -18.96 -5.24 5.60
N PRO A 165 -18.03 -5.82 4.82
CA PRO A 165 -16.87 -5.08 4.29
C PRO A 165 -17.28 -3.92 3.37
N TYR A 166 -18.46 -3.98 2.78
CA TYR A 166 -19.04 -2.91 1.95
C TYR A 166 -19.31 -1.61 2.73
N LEU A 167 -19.50 -1.68 4.07
CA LEU A 167 -19.64 -0.50 4.93
C LEU A 167 -18.31 0.22 5.16
N PHE A 168 -17.19 -0.47 4.93
CA PHE A 168 -15.84 0.01 5.21
C PHE A 168 -15.11 0.40 3.91
N ASN A 169 -15.84 1.00 2.97
CA ASN A 169 -15.29 1.45 1.69
C ASN A 169 -14.38 2.67 1.91
N MET A 170 -13.14 2.41 2.32
CA MET A 170 -12.08 3.41 2.30
C MET A 170 -11.61 3.52 0.86
N ASN A 171 -12.14 4.52 0.17
CA ASN A 171 -11.78 4.80 -1.20
C ASN A 171 -10.25 5.05 -1.28
N PRO A 172 -9.45 4.13 -1.87
CA PRO A 172 -8.00 4.31 -1.94
C PRO A 172 -7.62 5.54 -2.77
N SER A 173 -8.50 5.98 -3.70
CA SER A 173 -8.31 7.23 -4.44
C SER A 173 -8.47 8.50 -3.59
N ALA A 174 -9.00 8.40 -2.38
CA ALA A 174 -8.97 9.49 -1.40
C ALA A 174 -7.58 9.68 -0.78
N LEU A 175 -6.70 8.67 -0.88
CA LEU A 175 -5.30 8.74 -0.45
C LEU A 175 -4.43 9.19 -1.62
N GLY A 176 -4.80 10.32 -2.23
CA GLY A 176 -3.98 10.98 -3.24
C GLY A 176 -2.75 11.60 -2.57
N LEU A 177 -1.56 11.06 -2.85
CA LEU A 177 -0.31 11.72 -2.51
C LEU A 177 0.14 12.61 -3.67
N THR A 178 -0.16 13.90 -3.57
CA THR A 178 0.44 14.95 -4.41
C THR A 178 1.82 15.30 -3.86
N TYR A 179 2.87 14.97 -4.60
CA TYR A 179 4.12 15.72 -4.54
C TYR A 179 4.00 16.85 -5.60
N GLY A 180 4.55 18.04 -5.36
CA GLY A 180 4.43 19.17 -6.31
C GLY A 180 3.10 19.96 -6.24
N ARG A 181 3.19 21.29 -6.46
CA ARG A 181 2.10 22.27 -6.31
C ARG A 181 1.00 22.13 -7.38
N THR A 182 0.14 21.11 -7.31
CA THR A 182 -1.16 21.16 -8.00
C THR A 182 -2.13 20.18 -7.38
N ALA A 183 -3.00 20.70 -6.52
CA ALA A 183 -4.18 19.97 -6.06
C ALA A 183 -5.26 20.05 -7.14
N GLN A 184 -5.74 18.91 -7.63
CA GLN A 184 -7.13 18.82 -8.08
C GLN A 184 -7.79 17.62 -7.39
N LYS A 185 -8.57 17.96 -6.37
CA LYS A 185 -9.50 17.06 -5.70
C LYS A 185 -10.65 16.83 -6.69
N THR A 186 -10.75 15.66 -7.31
CA THR A 186 -11.92 15.33 -8.13
C THR A 186 -12.33 13.89 -7.92
N VAL A 187 -13.54 13.73 -7.39
CA VAL A 187 -14.22 12.46 -7.23
C VAL A 187 -14.61 11.96 -8.62
N GLY A 188 -14.31 10.70 -8.93
CA GLY A 188 -14.99 9.96 -9.99
C GLY A 188 -14.42 10.06 -11.41
N GLN A 189 -13.35 10.80 -11.68
CA GLN A 189 -12.63 10.72 -12.95
C GLN A 189 -11.12 10.78 -12.71
N ARG A 190 -10.36 10.05 -13.54
CA ARG A 190 -8.89 9.92 -13.46
C ARG A 190 -8.24 11.31 -13.28
N GLY A 191 -7.82 11.62 -12.06
CA GLY A 191 -7.09 12.84 -11.74
C GLY A 191 -5.59 12.61 -11.91
N PHE A 192 -4.93 13.47 -12.67
CA PHE A 192 -3.50 13.42 -12.92
C PHE A 192 -2.80 14.52 -12.11
N GLY A 193 -1.79 14.15 -11.32
CA GLY A 193 -0.87 15.07 -10.66
C GLY A 193 0.51 14.99 -11.33
N THR A 194 1.16 16.13 -11.51
CA THR A 194 2.49 16.27 -12.13
C THR A 194 3.47 16.93 -11.16
N LEU A 195 4.75 16.52 -11.17
CA LEU A 195 5.80 17.15 -10.35
C LEU A 195 6.57 18.23 -11.10
N VAL A 196 6.15 18.56 -12.33
CA VAL A 196 6.83 19.57 -13.13
C VAL A 196 6.60 20.95 -12.49
N SER A 197 7.69 21.64 -12.14
CA SER A 197 7.61 23.03 -11.69
C SER A 197 6.90 23.89 -12.74
N PRO A 198 6.01 24.80 -12.34
CA PRO A 198 5.40 25.72 -13.30
C PRO A 198 6.53 26.50 -13.98
N GLU A 199 6.55 26.46 -15.32
CA GLU A 199 7.45 27.30 -16.10
C GLU A 199 7.30 28.75 -15.64
N LYS A 200 8.42 29.41 -15.34
CA LYS A 200 8.42 30.85 -15.13
C LYS A 200 7.92 31.48 -16.43
N LYS A 201 6.74 32.10 -16.38
CA LYS A 201 6.35 33.05 -17.40
C LYS A 201 7.22 34.29 -17.20
N ASP A 202 8.11 34.53 -18.15
CA ASP A 202 8.73 35.85 -18.35
C ASP A 202 7.65 36.89 -18.70
#